data_AF-A0A432YNV9-F1
#
_entry.id   AF-A0A432YNV9-F1
#
_cell.length_a   1.000
_cell.length_b   1.000
_cell.length_c   1.000
_cell.angle_alpha   90.00
_cell.angle_beta   90.00
_cell.angle_gamma   90.00
#
_symmetry.space_group_name_H-M   'P 1'
#
loop_
_entity.id
_entity.type
_entity.pdbx_description
1 polymer ?
#
loop_
_entity_poly.entity_id
_entity_poly.type
_entity_poly.pdbx_seq_one_letter_code
_entity_poly.pdbx_strand_id
1 'polypeptide(L)'
;MRGVTTVAVLLGVTSVISGCSLLSSQEDTQTTAATESLQFLFADAPSAPDRETLTQFPYPVTYVQFAKGGSTGPRTILVLAATGTHGQYWFSAGNEALVLWQGRVIRSSQLQVENRLHTDNLHADPLACYLTSTSAPATQKDDPCAGSWSRTIQLKRPVANFNPHQPQYEIVSLELQSQLQRNGRDISETGTASEVIGGDVGASYDFTNSYRLSTDGNYVISSRQWLSPRHGYVELEMVNLAQPNAPRGEVQTTDFKVPINAFKGSGAEPRLREFVEAMQPEFYPDSYWPGLRIHSDKLDQRFAAKRAGMIKRLRMLVATYEHDKNTKLAQAAKQLLNDFQQWPLRASYVHGIDPAQMRVTLKHNPLLNSHDANEAYEIVLAEAGTQQLGLQTKAQDLPEYLTERWQIQPDGSVRQLHAHVKQTAEQPGIVLTSIAERYLPKGFRDINAQLAMFLQHWNYAASVQESAQ
;
A
#
# COMPACT_ATOMS: atom_id res chain seq x y z
N MET A 1 82.95 15.42 36.84
CA MET A 1 82.61 16.55 35.94
C MET A 1 81.13 16.42 35.58
N ARG A 2 80.40 17.54 35.69
CA ARG A 2 79.13 17.94 35.03
C ARG A 2 78.36 16.82 34.29
N GLY A 3 77.07 16.56 34.49
CA GLY A 3 76.01 17.25 35.20
C GLY A 3 74.64 16.84 34.60
N VAL A 4 73.60 16.99 35.43
CA VAL A 4 72.18 17.14 35.10
C VAL A 4 71.37 15.91 34.61
N THR A 5 70.45 15.56 35.50
CA THR A 5 69.22 14.75 35.42
C THR A 5 68.17 15.24 34.42
N THR A 6 67.45 14.33 33.75
CA THR A 6 65.98 14.44 33.61
C THR A 6 65.33 13.06 33.39
N VAL A 7 64.20 12.88 34.07
CA VAL A 7 63.36 11.68 34.18
C VAL A 7 62.45 11.54 32.95
N ALA A 8 62.22 10.31 32.48
CA ALA A 8 60.92 9.91 31.91
C ALA A 8 60.75 8.38 32.01
N VAL A 9 59.74 7.99 32.79
CA VAL A 9 59.21 6.64 32.93
C VAL A 9 58.49 6.26 31.63
N LEU A 10 58.83 5.12 31.03
CA LEU A 10 58.03 4.46 30.00
C LEU A 10 57.72 3.03 30.46
N LEU A 11 56.54 2.85 31.05
CA LEU A 11 55.91 1.56 31.26
C LEU A 11 55.23 1.15 29.95
N GLY A 12 55.87 0.24 29.21
CA GLY A 12 55.27 -0.44 28.07
C GLY A 12 54.32 -1.53 28.55
N VAL A 13 53.03 -1.19 28.67
CA VAL A 13 51.95 -2.18 28.83
C VAL A 13 51.52 -2.64 27.44
N THR A 14 51.82 -3.89 27.13
CA THR A 14 51.25 -4.64 26.02
C THR A 14 49.78 -4.96 26.32
N SER A 15 48.85 -4.27 25.66
CA SER A 15 47.42 -4.61 25.69
C SER A 15 47.01 -5.12 24.32
N VAL A 16 46.68 -6.41 24.27
CA VAL A 16 45.96 -7.08 23.19
C VAL A 16 44.56 -6.47 23.12
N ILE A 17 44.23 -5.76 22.05
CA ILE A 17 42.85 -5.34 21.75
C ILE A 17 42.16 -6.52 21.07
N SER A 18 41.76 -7.51 21.87
CA SER A 18 40.69 -8.44 21.54
C SER A 18 39.37 -7.79 21.95
N GLY A 19 38.90 -6.84 21.14
CA GLY A 19 37.56 -6.29 21.24
C GLY A 19 36.60 -7.17 20.45
N CYS A 20 36.15 -8.27 21.05
CA CYS A 20 34.92 -8.93 20.60
C CYS A 20 33.80 -7.89 20.72
N SER A 21 33.28 -7.46 19.58
CA SER A 21 32.01 -6.77 19.46
C SER A 21 30.90 -7.70 19.95
N LEU A 22 30.67 -7.75 21.26
CA LEU A 22 29.41 -8.19 21.82
C LEU A 22 28.41 -7.05 21.60
N LEU A 23 27.98 -6.93 20.34
CA LEU A 23 26.69 -6.35 19.98
C LEU A 23 25.63 -7.25 20.63
N SER A 24 25.26 -6.96 21.88
CA SER A 24 23.92 -7.31 22.33
C SER A 24 22.99 -6.21 21.81
N SER A 25 22.74 -6.18 20.50
CA SER A 25 21.42 -5.75 20.09
C SER A 25 20.47 -6.81 20.65
N GLN A 26 19.56 -6.41 21.52
CA GLN A 26 18.27 -7.09 21.44
C GLN A 26 17.84 -6.86 20.00
N GLU A 27 18.00 -7.86 19.13
CA GLU A 27 17.36 -7.86 17.82
C GLU A 27 15.93 -7.46 18.10
N ASP A 28 15.54 -6.26 17.64
CA ASP A 28 14.14 -5.90 17.74
C ASP A 28 13.45 -6.90 16.80
N THR A 29 12.72 -7.85 17.39
CA THR A 29 12.00 -8.91 16.68
C THR A 29 10.97 -8.40 15.65
N GLN A 30 10.94 -7.09 15.42
CA GLN A 30 10.03 -6.39 14.54
C GLN A 30 10.70 -5.81 13.29
N THR A 31 12.00 -5.51 13.27
CA THR A 31 12.67 -4.79 12.15
C THR A 31 13.78 -5.63 11.49
N THR A 32 14.30 -5.17 10.35
CA THR A 32 15.43 -5.84 9.67
C THR A 32 16.76 -5.14 9.94
N ALA A 33 17.88 -5.88 9.89
CA ALA A 33 19.22 -5.35 10.13
C ALA A 33 19.60 -4.14 9.25
N ALA A 34 19.08 -4.08 8.02
CA ALA A 34 19.28 -2.93 7.13
C ALA A 34 18.57 -1.67 7.65
N THR A 35 17.36 -1.83 8.18
CA THR A 35 16.57 -0.75 8.80
C THR A 35 17.22 -0.25 10.08
N GLU A 36 17.69 -1.17 10.94
CA GLU A 36 18.41 -0.82 12.17
C GLU A 36 19.69 -0.02 11.86
N SER A 37 20.41 -0.37 10.79
CA SER A 37 21.59 0.37 10.36
C SER A 37 21.26 1.80 9.89
N LEU A 38 20.16 1.98 9.15
CA LEU A 38 19.70 3.31 8.71
C LEU A 38 19.23 4.16 9.89
N GLN A 39 18.48 3.56 10.82
CA GLN A 39 18.06 4.21 12.06
C GLN A 39 19.27 4.65 12.87
N PHE A 40 20.23 3.76 13.08
CA PHE A 40 21.45 4.05 13.82
C PHE A 40 22.24 5.21 13.20
N LEU A 41 22.33 5.27 11.87
CA LEU A 41 23.13 6.28 11.18
C LEU A 41 22.45 7.65 11.09
N PHE A 42 21.12 7.70 11.02
CA PHE A 42 20.42 8.92 10.59
C PHE A 42 19.16 9.32 11.40
N ALA A 43 18.66 8.49 12.33
CA ALA A 43 17.39 8.77 13.00
C ALA A 43 17.39 10.09 13.80
N ASP A 44 18.53 10.45 14.40
CA ASP A 44 18.65 11.62 15.28
C ASP A 44 19.36 12.83 14.62
N ALA A 45 19.62 12.77 13.31
CA ALA A 45 20.34 13.84 12.63
C ALA A 45 19.46 15.11 12.52
N PRO A 46 19.89 16.27 13.05
CA PRO A 46 19.09 17.50 13.02
C PRO A 46 18.95 18.09 11.60
N SER A 47 19.78 17.65 10.66
CA SER A 47 19.78 18.04 9.26
C SER A 47 20.34 16.93 8.38
N ALA A 48 19.95 16.91 7.10
CA ALA A 48 20.56 16.00 6.13
C ALA A 48 22.09 16.20 6.06
N PRO A 49 22.90 15.13 5.93
CA PRO A 49 24.33 15.26 5.68
C PRO A 49 24.61 16.01 4.38
N ASP A 50 25.79 16.63 4.29
CA ASP A 50 26.21 17.31 3.07
C ASP A 50 26.44 16.33 1.91
N ARG A 51 26.49 16.86 0.69
CA ARG A 51 26.56 16.06 -0.53
C ARG A 51 27.87 15.27 -0.63
N GLU A 52 28.98 15.85 -0.18
CA GLU A 52 30.29 15.20 -0.24
C GLU A 52 30.30 13.95 0.65
N THR A 53 29.78 14.08 1.87
CA THR A 53 29.57 12.95 2.78
C THR A 53 28.70 11.86 2.16
N LEU A 54 27.56 12.22 1.54
CA LEU A 54 26.64 11.25 0.96
C LEU A 54 27.18 10.58 -0.33
N THR A 55 28.05 11.26 -1.09
CA THR A 55 28.69 10.62 -2.27
C THR A 55 29.65 9.50 -1.90
N GLN A 56 30.16 9.49 -0.67
CA GLN A 56 31.00 8.42 -0.14
C GLN A 56 30.17 7.24 0.40
N PHE A 57 28.83 7.38 0.45
CA PHE A 57 27.97 6.34 0.98
C PHE A 57 27.90 5.15 0.00
N PRO A 58 28.01 3.90 0.48
CA PRO A 58 28.10 2.72 -0.38
C PRO A 58 26.76 2.35 -1.06
N TYR A 59 25.67 3.02 -0.71
CA TYR A 59 24.33 2.76 -1.22
C TYR A 59 23.77 4.01 -1.92
N PRO A 60 22.84 3.85 -2.88
CA PRO A 60 22.15 4.99 -3.46
C PRO A 60 21.33 5.77 -2.42
N VAL A 61 21.46 7.09 -2.43
CA VAL A 61 20.85 8.07 -1.54
C VAL A 61 20.25 9.20 -2.36
N THR A 62 19.06 9.64 -1.96
CA THR A 62 18.43 10.85 -2.47
C THR A 62 18.15 11.80 -1.33
N TYR A 63 18.32 13.10 -1.56
CA TYR A 63 17.65 14.07 -0.71
C TYR A 63 16.15 13.99 -0.96
N VAL A 64 15.38 14.20 0.10
CA VAL A 64 13.93 14.34 0.05
C VAL A 64 13.51 15.56 0.84
N GLN A 65 12.50 16.26 0.33
CA GLN A 65 11.93 17.42 0.99
C GLN A 65 10.45 17.52 0.69
N PHE A 66 9.61 17.62 1.71
CA PHE A 66 8.17 17.78 1.55
C PHE A 66 7.79 19.25 1.66
N ALA A 67 7.02 19.78 0.70
CA ALA A 67 6.49 21.13 0.73
C ALA A 67 5.02 21.10 1.18
N LYS A 68 4.73 21.67 2.36
CA LYS A 68 3.39 21.72 2.94
C LYS A 68 2.88 23.16 2.98
N GLY A 69 1.75 23.44 2.32
CA GLY A 69 1.12 24.77 2.39
C GLY A 69 2.00 25.91 1.89
N GLY A 70 2.88 25.65 0.92
CA GLY A 70 3.79 26.66 0.36
C GLY A 70 5.08 26.89 1.14
N SER A 71 5.26 26.28 2.32
CA SER A 71 6.55 26.26 3.02
C SER A 71 7.29 24.97 2.72
N THR A 72 8.60 25.11 2.50
CA THR A 72 9.49 23.97 2.26
C THR A 72 9.87 23.35 3.61
N GLY A 73 9.51 22.09 3.83
CA GLY A 73 9.88 21.35 5.04
C GLY A 73 11.39 21.11 5.14
N PRO A 74 11.88 20.52 6.25
CA PRO A 74 13.29 20.19 6.37
C PRO A 74 13.71 19.19 5.29
N ARG A 75 14.90 19.39 4.72
CA ARG A 75 15.53 18.42 3.82
C ARG A 75 16.08 17.27 4.65
N THR A 76 15.74 16.04 4.26
CA THR A 76 16.29 14.79 4.82
C THR A 76 16.77 13.88 3.69
N ILE A 77 17.13 12.64 3.99
CA ILE A 77 17.59 11.66 3.01
C ILE A 77 16.69 10.43 2.99
N LEU A 78 16.60 9.79 1.83
CA LEU A 78 16.12 8.42 1.69
C LEU A 78 17.23 7.56 1.11
N VAL A 79 17.31 6.32 1.56
CA VAL A 79 18.27 5.33 1.06
C VAL A 79 17.53 4.26 0.26
N LEU A 80 18.10 3.88 -0.89
CA LEU A 80 17.57 2.80 -1.71
C LEU A 80 17.82 1.46 -1.03
N ALA A 81 16.75 0.80 -0.58
CA ALA A 81 16.86 -0.52 0.04
C ALA A 81 16.74 -1.66 -0.99
N ALA A 82 15.98 -1.45 -2.06
CA ALA A 82 15.79 -2.46 -3.10
C ALA A 82 15.33 -1.83 -4.43
N THR A 83 15.69 -2.48 -5.53
CA THR A 83 15.22 -2.19 -6.89
C THR A 83 14.73 -3.48 -7.52
N GLY A 84 13.74 -3.40 -8.41
CA GLY A 84 13.21 -4.53 -9.15
C GLY A 84 12.12 -4.11 -10.13
N THR A 85 11.42 -5.09 -10.70
CA THR A 85 10.30 -4.87 -11.64
C THR A 85 9.15 -4.10 -11.00
N HIS A 86 9.03 -4.14 -9.67
CA HIS A 86 8.03 -3.42 -8.86
C HIS A 86 8.37 -1.98 -8.51
N GLY A 87 9.55 -1.50 -8.91
CA GLY A 87 10.04 -0.17 -8.58
C GLY A 87 11.24 -0.14 -7.65
N GLN A 88 11.65 1.06 -7.31
CA GLN A 88 12.73 1.38 -6.38
C GLN A 88 12.13 1.74 -5.02
N TYR A 89 12.52 1.06 -3.95
CA TYR A 89 12.05 1.36 -2.60
C TYR A 89 13.08 2.21 -1.85
N TRP A 90 12.67 3.43 -1.55
CA TRP A 90 13.47 4.42 -0.86
C TRP A 90 12.93 4.62 0.54
N PHE A 91 13.76 4.44 1.56
CA PHE A 91 13.35 4.50 2.96
C PHE A 91 14.03 5.64 3.71
N SER A 92 13.27 6.30 4.58
CA SER A 92 13.80 7.18 5.61
C SER A 92 14.23 6.36 6.84
N ALA A 93 14.99 6.97 7.74
CA ALA A 93 15.29 6.38 9.04
C ALA A 93 14.02 6.14 9.88
N GLY A 94 12.96 6.92 9.67
CA GLY A 94 11.67 6.79 10.35
C GLY A 94 10.76 5.69 9.80
N ASN A 95 11.27 4.81 8.91
CA ASN A 95 10.50 3.77 8.21
C ASN A 95 9.42 4.29 7.24
N GLU A 96 9.46 5.58 6.93
CA GLU A 96 8.69 6.13 5.82
C GLU A 96 9.31 5.64 4.52
N ALA A 97 8.46 5.33 3.54
CA ALA A 97 8.94 4.85 2.25
C ALA A 97 8.29 5.59 1.09
N LEU A 98 9.08 5.82 0.04
CA LEU A 98 8.60 6.17 -1.28
C LEU A 98 8.98 5.06 -2.25
N VAL A 99 8.03 4.65 -3.09
CA VAL A 99 8.29 3.71 -4.18
C VAL A 99 8.31 4.48 -5.48
N LEU A 100 9.45 4.43 -6.17
CA LEU A 100 9.64 5.12 -7.44
C LEU A 100 9.61 4.16 -8.63
N TRP A 101 8.97 4.60 -9.71
CA TRP A 101 9.05 3.98 -11.03
C TRP A 101 9.56 5.00 -12.02
N GLN A 102 10.72 4.78 -12.65
CA GLN A 102 11.29 5.73 -13.61
C GLN A 102 11.43 7.16 -13.05
N GLY A 103 11.72 7.28 -11.75
CA GLY A 103 11.78 8.56 -11.04
C GLY A 103 10.43 9.12 -10.57
N ARG A 104 9.30 8.54 -10.98
CA ARG A 104 7.96 8.93 -10.51
C ARG A 104 7.59 8.27 -9.19
N VAL A 105 7.03 9.02 -8.26
CA VAL A 105 6.46 8.43 -7.03
C VAL A 105 5.16 7.70 -7.37
N ILE A 106 5.16 6.39 -7.23
CA ILE A 106 3.98 5.55 -7.52
C ILE A 106 3.27 5.07 -6.27
N ARG A 107 3.99 4.99 -5.13
CA ARG A 107 3.44 4.64 -3.81
C ARG A 107 4.19 5.32 -2.69
N SER A 108 3.57 5.41 -1.53
CA SER A 108 4.20 5.83 -0.29
C SER A 108 3.68 5.03 0.90
N SER A 109 4.50 4.90 1.94
CA SER A 109 4.18 4.14 3.15
C SER A 109 4.61 4.91 4.39
N GLN A 110 3.81 4.80 5.46
CA GLN A 110 4.05 5.41 6.78
C GLN A 110 4.20 6.94 6.79
N LEU A 111 3.84 7.63 5.70
CA LEU A 111 3.75 9.09 5.75
C LEU A 111 2.63 9.51 6.72
N GLN A 112 2.86 10.57 7.48
CA GLN A 112 2.00 10.97 8.59
C GLN A 112 0.58 11.40 8.16
N VAL A 113 0.43 11.99 6.97
CA VAL A 113 -0.82 12.67 6.59
C VAL A 113 -1.69 11.82 5.67
N GLU A 114 -1.13 11.29 4.59
CA GLU A 114 -1.79 10.47 3.55
C GLU A 114 -0.78 9.57 2.85
N ASN A 115 -1.18 8.35 2.47
CA ASN A 115 -0.29 7.44 1.75
C ASN A 115 -0.87 7.10 0.38
N ARG A 116 -0.06 7.20 -0.68
CA ARG A 116 -0.43 6.72 -2.01
C ARG A 116 -0.29 5.21 -2.05
N LEU A 117 -1.42 4.51 -2.09
CA LEU A 117 -1.44 3.04 -2.11
C LEU A 117 -1.22 2.47 -3.51
N HIS A 118 -1.73 3.16 -4.52
CA HIS A 118 -1.74 2.69 -5.89
C HIS A 118 -1.76 3.86 -6.88
N THR A 119 -1.13 3.65 -8.03
CA THR A 119 -1.21 4.47 -9.24
C THR A 119 -1.44 3.47 -10.36
N ASP A 120 -2.50 3.65 -11.14
CA ASP A 120 -2.76 2.80 -12.31
C ASP A 120 -2.03 3.35 -13.55
N ASN A 121 -2.17 2.61 -14.66
CA ASN A 121 -1.76 3.03 -15.99
C ASN A 121 -0.30 3.52 -16.09
N LEU A 122 0.62 2.98 -15.27
CA LEU A 122 2.03 3.35 -15.27
C LEU A 122 2.76 2.85 -16.52
N HIS A 123 2.27 1.79 -17.16
CA HIS A 123 2.80 1.35 -18.45
C HIS A 123 2.64 2.40 -19.56
N ALA A 124 1.64 3.29 -19.45
CA ALA A 124 1.42 4.41 -20.36
C ALA A 124 2.07 5.73 -19.91
N ASP A 125 2.85 5.74 -18.81
CA ASP A 125 3.52 6.94 -18.32
C ASP A 125 4.57 7.45 -19.33
N PRO A 126 4.39 8.66 -19.90
CA PRO A 126 5.32 9.17 -20.89
C PRO A 126 6.74 9.39 -20.39
N LEU A 127 6.93 9.50 -19.07
CA LEU A 127 8.26 9.61 -18.47
C LEU A 127 9.13 8.39 -18.81
N ALA A 128 8.56 7.19 -18.88
CA ALA A 128 9.29 5.99 -19.29
C ALA A 128 9.77 6.08 -20.75
N CYS A 129 8.97 6.65 -21.64
CA CYS A 129 9.36 6.89 -23.03
C CYS A 129 10.49 7.92 -23.12
N TYR A 130 10.42 9.04 -22.38
CA TYR A 130 11.46 10.07 -22.41
C TYR A 130 12.83 9.57 -21.93
N LEU A 131 12.87 8.60 -21.02
CA LEU A 131 14.10 7.99 -20.53
C LEU A 131 14.75 7.01 -21.53
N THR A 132 13.98 6.51 -22.49
CA THR A 132 14.46 5.55 -23.50
C THR A 132 14.71 6.20 -24.87
N SER A 133 14.15 7.39 -25.12
CA SER A 133 14.24 8.11 -26.41
C SER A 133 15.54 8.91 -26.61
N THR A 134 16.63 8.52 -25.96
CA THR A 134 17.93 9.24 -25.90
C THR A 134 18.64 9.45 -27.25
N SER A 135 18.05 9.00 -28.36
CA SER A 135 18.62 9.03 -29.71
C SER A 135 17.98 10.02 -30.68
N ALA A 136 16.91 10.74 -30.32
CA ALA A 136 16.34 11.75 -31.22
C ALA A 136 16.99 13.14 -30.99
N PRO A 137 17.74 13.70 -31.96
CA PRO A 137 18.25 15.07 -31.85
C PRO A 137 17.08 16.06 -31.71
N ALA A 138 17.24 17.05 -30.83
CA ALA A 138 16.24 18.04 -30.42
C ALA A 138 15.64 18.92 -31.54
N THR A 139 16.02 18.68 -32.80
CA THR A 139 15.54 19.39 -33.98
C THR A 139 14.39 18.68 -34.70
N GLN A 140 14.04 17.45 -34.32
CA GLN A 140 12.89 16.74 -34.88
C GLN A 140 11.62 17.13 -34.10
N LYS A 141 10.70 17.80 -34.80
CA LYS A 141 9.48 18.43 -34.26
C LYS A 141 8.41 17.43 -33.76
N ASP A 142 8.68 16.13 -33.89
CA ASP A 142 7.78 15.04 -33.55
C ASP A 142 8.43 14.21 -32.44
N ASP A 143 8.23 14.60 -31.18
CA ASP A 143 8.61 13.75 -30.04
C ASP A 143 7.67 12.53 -30.04
N PRO A 144 8.19 11.29 -30.18
CA PRO A 144 7.35 10.10 -30.28
C PRO A 144 6.63 9.74 -28.98
N CYS A 145 6.98 10.39 -27.86
CA CYS A 145 6.37 10.12 -26.58
C CYS A 145 4.99 10.79 -26.46
N ALA A 146 4.03 10.06 -25.87
CA ALA A 146 2.69 10.61 -25.62
C ALA A 146 2.78 11.88 -24.76
N GLY A 147 2.19 12.98 -25.23
CA GLY A 147 2.18 14.24 -24.49
C GLY A 147 1.15 14.28 -23.35
N SER A 148 0.32 13.25 -23.18
CA SER A 148 -0.77 13.20 -22.21
C SER A 148 -0.78 11.89 -21.44
N TRP A 149 -1.21 11.95 -20.18
CA TRP A 149 -1.35 10.78 -19.32
C TRP A 149 -2.59 10.89 -18.44
N SER A 150 -3.43 9.86 -18.48
CA SER A 150 -4.60 9.74 -17.61
C SER A 150 -4.45 8.51 -16.72
N ARG A 151 -4.80 8.66 -15.45
CA ARG A 151 -4.60 7.64 -14.42
C ARG A 151 -5.50 7.89 -13.21
N THR A 152 -5.67 6.88 -12.38
CA THR A 152 -6.22 6.96 -11.04
C THR A 152 -5.10 6.78 -10.02
N ILE A 153 -5.15 7.55 -8.93
CA ILE A 153 -4.38 7.24 -7.72
C ILE A 153 -5.32 6.93 -6.58
N GLN A 154 -4.92 5.98 -5.73
CA GLN A 154 -5.63 5.71 -4.48
C GLN A 154 -4.81 6.18 -3.28
N LEU A 155 -5.48 6.90 -2.38
CA LEU A 155 -4.89 7.51 -1.20
C LEU A 155 -5.53 6.94 0.06
N LYS A 156 -4.71 6.48 1.00
CA LYS A 156 -5.12 6.17 2.37
C LYS A 156 -4.94 7.39 3.25
N ARG A 157 -6.02 7.90 3.83
CA ARG A 157 -6.01 9.12 4.65
C ARG A 157 -6.82 8.97 5.93
N PRO A 158 -6.52 9.74 6.99
CA PRO A 158 -7.39 9.88 8.15
C PRO A 158 -8.79 10.33 7.73
N VAL A 159 -9.80 9.69 8.31
CA VAL A 159 -11.20 10.05 8.13
C VAL A 159 -11.47 11.47 8.62
N ALA A 160 -12.54 12.12 8.15
CA ALA A 160 -12.84 13.52 8.50
C ALA A 160 -12.97 13.76 10.02
N ASN A 161 -13.47 12.76 10.76
CA ASN A 161 -13.60 12.76 12.22
C ASN A 161 -12.50 11.96 12.93
N PHE A 162 -11.26 12.06 12.44
CA PHE A 162 -10.13 11.29 12.97
C PHE A 162 -9.94 11.46 14.48
N ASN A 163 -9.88 10.34 15.20
CA ASN A 163 -9.55 10.27 16.62
C ASN A 163 -8.19 9.57 16.79
N PRO A 164 -7.13 10.25 17.28
CA PRO A 164 -5.82 9.63 17.51
C PRO A 164 -5.84 8.41 18.44
N HIS A 165 -6.82 8.31 19.35
CA HIS A 165 -6.98 7.17 20.26
C HIS A 165 -7.71 5.98 19.62
N GLN A 166 -8.39 6.21 18.50
CA GLN A 166 -9.11 5.21 17.72
C GLN A 166 -8.89 5.53 16.23
N PRO A 167 -7.65 5.39 15.73
CA PRO A 167 -7.29 5.88 14.42
C PRO A 167 -8.07 5.11 13.35
N GLN A 168 -8.82 5.86 12.55
CA GLN A 168 -9.58 5.35 11.42
C GLN A 168 -9.08 5.99 10.14
N TYR A 169 -9.00 5.18 9.09
CA TYR A 169 -8.55 5.60 7.78
C TYR A 169 -9.58 5.24 6.73
N GLU A 170 -9.54 5.97 5.63
CA GLU A 170 -10.29 5.68 4.41
C GLU A 170 -9.38 5.70 3.20
N ILE A 171 -9.73 4.89 2.21
CA ILE A 171 -9.13 4.86 0.89
C ILE A 171 -10.05 5.65 -0.03
N VAL A 172 -9.47 6.65 -0.71
CA VAL A 172 -10.16 7.47 -1.71
C VAL A 172 -9.43 7.39 -3.04
N SER A 173 -10.18 7.52 -4.11
CA SER A 173 -9.68 7.54 -5.49
C SER A 173 -9.67 8.96 -6.03
N LEU A 174 -8.61 9.31 -6.76
CA LEU A 174 -8.53 10.56 -7.52
C LEU A 174 -8.23 10.21 -8.98
N GLU A 175 -9.04 10.74 -9.89
CA GLU A 175 -8.77 10.70 -11.32
C GLU A 175 -7.84 11.84 -11.70
N LEU A 176 -6.75 11.54 -12.40
CA LEU A 176 -5.74 12.50 -12.84
C LEU A 176 -5.69 12.52 -14.36
N GLN A 177 -5.66 13.74 -14.89
CA GLN A 177 -5.37 14.00 -16.29
C GLN A 177 -4.25 15.04 -16.38
N SER A 178 -3.18 14.72 -17.09
CA SER A 178 -2.04 15.62 -17.24
C SER A 178 -1.45 15.64 -18.63
N GLN A 179 -0.72 16.71 -18.92
CA GLN A 179 0.08 16.92 -20.11
C GLN A 179 1.55 17.07 -19.74
N LEU A 180 2.43 16.41 -20.49
CA LEU A 180 3.88 16.45 -20.31
C LEU A 180 4.54 17.16 -21.49
N GLN A 181 5.47 18.05 -21.18
CA GLN A 181 6.28 18.78 -22.15
C GLN A 181 7.76 18.65 -21.80
N ARG A 182 8.57 18.30 -22.79
CA ARG A 182 10.04 18.19 -22.65
C ARG A 182 10.73 19.41 -23.26
N ASN A 183 11.63 20.00 -22.50
CA ASN A 183 12.56 21.05 -22.93
C ASN A 183 14.00 20.62 -22.62
N GLY A 184 14.64 19.95 -23.57
CA GLY A 184 15.97 19.37 -23.37
C GLY A 184 15.97 18.26 -22.32
N ARG A 185 16.63 18.52 -21.18
CA ARG A 185 16.70 17.60 -20.03
C ARG A 185 15.57 17.80 -19.02
N ASP A 186 14.83 18.89 -19.14
CA ASP A 186 13.77 19.23 -18.19
C ASP A 186 12.42 18.82 -18.77
N ILE A 187 11.61 18.13 -17.98
CA ILE A 187 10.24 17.73 -18.30
C ILE A 187 9.32 18.41 -17.30
N SER A 188 8.26 19.05 -17.80
CA SER A 188 7.19 19.62 -17.00
C SER A 188 5.91 18.83 -17.24
N GLU A 189 5.19 18.50 -16.18
CA GLU A 189 3.88 17.87 -16.23
C GLU A 189 2.86 18.80 -15.56
N THR A 190 1.82 19.20 -16.25
CA THR A 190 0.72 20.01 -15.70
C THR A 190 -0.59 19.26 -15.83
N GLY A 191 -1.42 19.28 -14.79
CA GLY A 191 -2.69 18.56 -14.83
C GLY A 191 -3.61 18.89 -13.68
N THR A 192 -4.71 18.16 -13.65
CA THR A 192 -5.76 18.28 -12.65
C THR A 192 -6.04 16.90 -12.06
N ALA A 193 -6.21 16.85 -10.73
CA ALA A 193 -6.63 15.68 -9.97
C ALA A 193 -8.03 15.94 -9.42
N SER A 194 -8.96 15.04 -9.64
CA SER A 194 -10.36 15.19 -9.22
C SER A 194 -10.80 14.02 -8.34
N GLU A 195 -11.36 14.32 -7.18
CA GLU A 195 -12.05 13.34 -6.33
C GLU A 195 -13.45 13.16 -6.89
N VAL A 196 -13.80 11.95 -7.35
CA VAL A 196 -15.13 11.70 -7.88
C VAL A 196 -16.02 11.10 -6.79
N ILE A 197 -17.19 11.73 -6.61
CA ILE A 197 -18.12 11.47 -5.52
C ILE A 197 -19.50 11.19 -6.09
N GLY A 198 -19.89 9.91 -6.17
CA GLY A 198 -21.25 9.60 -6.62
C GLY A 198 -21.45 9.75 -8.13
N GLY A 199 -20.38 9.72 -8.91
CA GLY A 199 -20.38 10.07 -10.34
C GLY A 199 -20.29 11.57 -10.60
N ASP A 200 -20.33 12.41 -9.56
CA ASP A 200 -20.09 13.86 -9.67
C ASP A 200 -18.63 14.19 -9.36
N VAL A 201 -18.06 15.14 -10.09
CA VAL A 201 -16.74 15.68 -9.78
C VAL A 201 -16.83 16.46 -8.47
N GLY A 202 -16.14 15.95 -7.44
CA GLY A 202 -16.00 16.55 -6.14
C GLY A 202 -14.90 17.60 -6.11
N ALA A 203 -13.93 17.46 -5.19
CA ALA A 203 -12.82 18.40 -5.09
C ALA A 203 -11.85 18.23 -6.26
N SER A 204 -11.41 19.34 -6.84
CA SER A 204 -10.44 19.36 -7.94
C SER A 204 -9.18 20.12 -7.53
N TYR A 205 -8.03 19.61 -7.96
CA TYR A 205 -6.70 20.10 -7.57
C TYR A 205 -5.80 20.19 -8.79
N ASP A 206 -5.37 21.41 -9.11
CA ASP A 206 -4.34 21.60 -10.14
C ASP A 206 -2.96 21.29 -9.58
N PHE A 207 -2.13 20.65 -10.39
CA PHE A 207 -0.76 20.32 -10.02
C PHE A 207 0.24 20.56 -11.16
N THR A 208 1.51 20.72 -10.78
CA THR A 208 2.63 20.85 -11.72
C THR A 208 3.83 20.07 -11.19
N ASN A 209 4.20 19.00 -11.87
CA ASN A 209 5.41 18.24 -11.58
C ASN A 209 6.54 18.69 -12.50
N SER A 210 7.77 18.56 -12.03
CA SER A 210 8.97 18.75 -12.85
C SER A 210 9.95 17.60 -12.64
N TYR A 211 10.65 17.26 -13.72
CA TYR A 211 11.66 16.20 -13.74
C TYR A 211 12.88 16.69 -14.50
N ARG A 212 14.06 16.44 -13.97
CA ARG A 212 15.33 16.70 -14.65
C ARG A 212 16.02 15.38 -14.93
N LEU A 213 16.27 15.11 -16.20
CA LEU A 213 16.97 13.93 -16.67
C LEU A 213 18.48 14.06 -16.46
N SER A 214 19.19 12.94 -16.35
CA SER A 214 20.64 12.84 -16.44
C SER A 214 21.16 13.29 -17.81
N THR A 215 22.46 13.48 -17.94
CA THR A 215 23.09 13.92 -19.21
C THR A 215 22.94 12.89 -20.32
N ASP A 216 22.98 11.60 -19.97
CA ASP A 216 22.72 10.47 -20.86
C ASP A 216 21.22 10.21 -21.05
N GLY A 217 20.35 10.95 -20.35
CA GLY A 217 18.90 10.85 -20.44
C GLY A 217 18.28 9.58 -19.84
N ASN A 218 19.08 8.68 -19.27
CA ASN A 218 18.62 7.38 -18.77
C ASN A 218 17.99 7.43 -17.37
N TYR A 219 18.13 8.54 -16.64
CA TYR A 219 17.71 8.67 -15.24
C TYR A 219 17.02 9.99 -14.96
N VAL A 220 16.06 10.01 -14.03
CA VAL A 220 15.63 11.24 -13.37
C VAL A 220 16.57 11.51 -12.19
N ILE A 221 17.27 12.64 -12.23
CA ILE A 221 18.24 13.03 -11.19
C ILE A 221 17.67 14.03 -10.19
N SER A 222 16.61 14.74 -10.56
CA SER A 222 15.85 15.58 -9.64
C SER A 222 14.41 15.64 -10.09
N SER A 223 13.48 15.74 -9.14
CA SER A 223 12.07 15.92 -9.44
C SER A 223 11.35 16.69 -8.35
N ARG A 224 10.27 17.39 -8.73
CA ARG A 224 9.25 17.92 -7.84
C ARG A 224 7.93 17.32 -8.25
N GLN A 225 7.26 16.62 -7.35
CA GLN A 225 6.09 15.81 -7.67
C GLN A 225 4.98 16.03 -6.66
N TRP A 226 3.76 16.21 -7.16
CA TRP A 226 2.56 16.28 -6.34
C TRP A 226 2.20 14.88 -5.85
N LEU A 227 2.11 14.72 -4.53
CA LEU A 227 1.78 13.46 -3.88
C LEU A 227 0.28 13.31 -3.64
N SER A 228 -0.32 14.30 -3.00
CA SER A 228 -1.73 14.27 -2.63
C SER A 228 -2.20 15.66 -2.19
N PRO A 229 -3.53 15.87 -2.05
CA PRO A 229 -4.07 17.14 -1.57
C PRO A 229 -3.54 17.56 -0.20
N ARG A 230 -3.36 16.63 0.75
CA ARG A 230 -2.91 16.99 2.10
C ARG A 230 -1.39 17.00 2.27
N HIS A 231 -0.63 16.30 1.42
CA HIS A 231 0.83 16.33 1.45
C HIS A 231 1.42 17.49 0.65
N GLY A 232 0.82 17.84 -0.49
CA GLY A 232 1.41 18.78 -1.44
C GLY A 232 2.50 18.11 -2.27
N TYR A 233 3.69 18.72 -2.30
CA TYR A 233 4.78 18.28 -3.16
C TYR A 233 5.88 17.56 -2.39
N VAL A 234 6.51 16.60 -3.05
CA VAL A 234 7.80 16.06 -2.67
C VAL A 234 8.86 16.46 -3.68
N GLU A 235 10.00 16.89 -3.20
CA GLU A 235 11.19 17.15 -3.99
C GLU A 235 12.21 16.06 -3.73
N LEU A 236 12.78 15.51 -4.80
CA LEU A 236 13.81 14.49 -4.78
C LEU A 236 15.04 15.01 -5.53
N GLU A 237 16.22 14.80 -4.97
CA GLU A 237 17.50 15.10 -5.62
C GLU A 237 18.45 13.92 -5.38
N MET A 238 18.71 13.14 -6.44
CA MET A 238 19.57 11.96 -6.39
C MET A 238 21.03 12.41 -6.16
N VAL A 239 21.65 11.89 -5.10
CA VAL A 239 23.06 12.17 -4.80
C VAL A 239 23.97 11.29 -5.64
N ASN A 240 23.66 10.00 -5.69
CA ASN A 240 24.28 8.96 -6.51
C ASN A 240 23.17 8.18 -7.25
N LEU A 241 23.44 7.78 -8.49
CA LEU A 241 22.43 7.21 -9.37
C LEU A 241 22.10 5.76 -8.97
N ALA A 242 20.82 5.47 -8.82
CA ALA A 242 20.31 4.10 -8.83
C ALA A 242 20.13 3.63 -10.27
N GLN A 243 20.36 2.34 -10.57
CA GLN A 243 20.06 1.79 -11.90
C GLN A 243 18.56 1.98 -12.25
N PRO A 244 18.21 2.21 -13.53
CA PRO A 244 16.84 2.44 -13.93
C PRO A 244 16.05 1.14 -13.87
N ASN A 245 14.74 1.22 -13.69
CA ASN A 245 13.90 0.02 -13.74
C ASN A 245 13.74 -0.43 -15.21
N ALA A 246 13.65 -1.74 -15.45
CA ALA A 246 13.38 -2.27 -16.79
C ALA A 246 11.93 -1.97 -17.22
N PRO A 247 11.66 -1.49 -18.46
CA PRO A 247 10.31 -1.21 -18.95
C PRO A 247 9.52 -2.50 -19.28
N ARG A 248 8.20 -2.56 -19.05
CA ARG A 248 7.30 -3.67 -19.47
C ARG A 248 5.81 -3.29 -19.64
N GLY A 249 5.07 -4.22 -20.27
CA GLY A 249 3.75 -4.06 -20.89
C GLY A 249 2.51 -4.25 -19.99
N GLU A 250 1.37 -4.47 -20.64
CA GLU A 250 0.01 -4.37 -20.08
C GLU A 250 -0.32 -5.36 -18.94
N VAL A 251 -1.19 -4.92 -18.04
CA VAL A 251 -1.66 -5.66 -16.86
C VAL A 251 -2.65 -6.75 -17.25
N GLN A 252 -2.53 -7.93 -16.65
CA GLN A 252 -3.59 -8.94 -16.67
C GLN A 252 -4.04 -9.31 -15.25
N THR A 253 -5.36 -9.41 -15.07
CA THR A 253 -5.97 -10.09 -13.93
C THR A 253 -5.72 -11.58 -14.09
N THR A 254 -5.02 -12.22 -13.15
CA THR A 254 -4.77 -13.66 -13.23
C THR A 254 -4.66 -14.30 -11.86
N ASP A 255 -5.03 -15.58 -11.81
CA ASP A 255 -4.76 -16.46 -10.67
C ASP A 255 -3.40 -17.15 -10.87
N PHE A 256 -2.50 -17.03 -9.90
CA PHE A 256 -1.18 -17.68 -9.95
C PHE A 256 -0.97 -18.61 -8.75
N LYS A 257 -0.52 -19.84 -9.03
CA LYS A 257 -0.19 -20.83 -8.01
C LYS A 257 1.31 -20.93 -7.81
N VAL A 258 1.74 -20.82 -6.57
CA VAL A 258 3.14 -20.94 -6.19
C VAL A 258 3.30 -22.18 -5.30
N PRO A 259 4.04 -23.20 -5.76
CA PRO A 259 4.26 -24.41 -4.97
C PRO A 259 5.07 -24.12 -3.71
N ILE A 260 4.66 -24.67 -2.56
CA ILE A 260 5.44 -24.62 -1.30
C ILE A 260 6.81 -25.28 -1.49
N ASN A 261 6.87 -26.31 -2.35
CA ASN A 261 8.10 -27.04 -2.65
C ASN A 261 9.14 -26.21 -3.42
N ALA A 262 8.75 -25.11 -4.08
CA ALA A 262 9.68 -24.24 -4.79
C ALA A 262 10.76 -23.65 -3.87
N PHE A 263 10.50 -23.61 -2.56
CA PHE A 263 11.38 -23.02 -1.56
C PHE A 263 12.08 -24.07 -0.67
N LYS A 264 11.81 -25.37 -0.86
CA LYS A 264 12.37 -26.45 -0.01
C LYS A 264 13.89 -26.64 -0.14
N GLY A 265 14.53 -26.06 -1.16
CA GLY A 265 15.97 -26.15 -1.37
C GLY A 265 16.81 -25.30 -0.41
N SER A 266 16.23 -24.30 0.27
CA SER A 266 16.97 -23.38 1.15
C SER A 266 17.01 -23.80 2.63
N GLY A 267 16.25 -24.83 3.01
CA GLY A 267 16.12 -25.26 4.42
C GLY A 267 15.30 -24.31 5.32
N ALA A 268 14.79 -23.19 4.78
CA ALA A 268 13.97 -22.22 5.50
C ALA A 268 12.58 -22.07 4.86
N GLU A 269 11.54 -21.93 5.68
CA GLU A 269 10.19 -21.63 5.19
C GLU A 269 10.16 -20.24 4.53
N PRO A 270 9.56 -20.09 3.35
CA PRO A 270 9.58 -18.82 2.64
C PRO A 270 8.77 -17.76 3.38
N ARG A 271 9.21 -16.51 3.26
CA ARG A 271 8.43 -15.37 3.77
C ARG A 271 7.52 -14.79 2.68
N LEU A 272 6.47 -14.10 3.12
CA LEU A 272 5.52 -13.43 2.22
C LEU A 272 6.19 -12.52 1.18
N ARG A 273 7.28 -11.84 1.55
CA ARG A 273 8.05 -11.00 0.63
C ARG A 273 8.64 -11.80 -0.52
N GLU A 274 9.27 -12.93 -0.24
CA GLU A 274 9.90 -13.78 -1.26
C GLU A 274 8.86 -14.29 -2.26
N PHE A 275 7.67 -14.55 -1.74
CA PHE A 275 6.51 -14.97 -2.53
C PHE A 275 6.00 -13.87 -3.45
N VAL A 276 5.86 -12.65 -2.94
CA VAL A 276 5.47 -11.47 -3.74
C VAL A 276 6.54 -11.15 -4.78
N GLU A 277 7.83 -11.15 -4.40
CA GLU A 277 8.95 -10.89 -5.31
C GLU A 277 9.08 -11.95 -6.41
N ALA A 278 8.60 -13.16 -6.19
CA ALA A 278 8.56 -14.24 -7.18
C ALA A 278 7.39 -14.13 -8.17
N MET A 279 6.48 -13.16 -8.01
CA MET A 279 5.39 -12.95 -8.96
C MET A 279 5.91 -12.59 -10.35
N GLN A 280 5.16 -12.95 -11.38
CA GLN A 280 5.57 -12.72 -12.76
C GLN A 280 5.77 -11.22 -13.05
N PRO A 281 6.76 -10.84 -13.88
CA PRO A 281 7.06 -9.44 -14.16
C PRO A 281 5.89 -8.62 -14.72
N GLU A 282 4.92 -9.27 -15.36
CA GLU A 282 3.72 -8.66 -15.96
C GLU A 282 2.74 -8.04 -14.94
N PHE A 283 2.82 -8.43 -13.66
CA PHE A 283 2.01 -7.79 -12.62
C PHE A 283 2.54 -6.42 -12.21
N TYR A 284 3.74 -6.06 -12.65
CA TYR A 284 4.43 -4.86 -12.20
C TYR A 284 4.60 -3.86 -13.34
N PRO A 285 4.58 -2.54 -13.04
CA PRO A 285 4.45 -1.92 -11.72
C PRO A 285 3.00 -1.67 -11.27
N ASP A 286 2.02 -1.93 -12.13
CA ASP A 286 0.61 -1.57 -11.97
C ASP A 286 -0.19 -2.49 -11.01
N SER A 287 0.47 -3.34 -10.22
CA SER A 287 -0.21 -4.17 -9.23
C SER A 287 -1.07 -3.36 -8.25
N TYR A 288 -2.33 -3.79 -8.10
CA TYR A 288 -3.26 -3.31 -7.09
C TYR A 288 -3.07 -4.03 -5.74
N TRP A 289 -2.01 -3.69 -5.01
CA TRP A 289 -1.67 -4.32 -3.72
C TRP A 289 -2.75 -4.31 -2.65
N PRO A 290 -3.58 -3.26 -2.51
CA PRO A 290 -4.65 -3.30 -1.53
C PRO A 290 -5.61 -4.48 -1.77
N GLY A 291 -5.90 -4.79 -3.04
CA GLY A 291 -6.76 -5.91 -3.43
C GLY A 291 -6.08 -7.28 -3.47
N LEU A 292 -4.75 -7.36 -3.30
CA LEU A 292 -4.05 -8.64 -3.33
C LEU A 292 -4.55 -9.55 -2.19
N ARG A 293 -4.82 -10.81 -2.52
CA ARG A 293 -5.24 -11.87 -1.61
C ARG A 293 -4.36 -13.10 -1.78
N ILE A 294 -4.14 -13.80 -0.68
CA ILE A 294 -3.36 -15.05 -0.66
C ILE A 294 -4.21 -16.13 -0.04
N HIS A 295 -4.51 -17.14 -0.84
CA HIS A 295 -5.40 -18.23 -0.49
C HIS A 295 -4.64 -19.53 -0.34
N SER A 296 -5.27 -20.46 0.37
CA SER A 296 -4.83 -21.84 0.45
C SER A 296 -6.00 -22.76 0.80
N ASP A 297 -5.83 -24.04 0.48
CA ASP A 297 -6.82 -25.08 0.73
C ASP A 297 -7.16 -25.26 2.22
N LYS A 298 -6.16 -25.26 3.11
CA LYS A 298 -6.38 -25.36 4.56
C LYS A 298 -7.09 -24.13 5.14
N LEU A 299 -6.76 -22.93 4.66
CA LEU A 299 -7.45 -21.71 5.08
C LEU A 299 -8.91 -21.75 4.64
N ASP A 300 -9.18 -22.15 3.40
CA ASP A 300 -10.54 -22.28 2.85
C ASP A 300 -11.37 -23.30 3.65
N GLN A 301 -10.79 -24.45 4.04
CA GLN A 301 -11.47 -25.44 4.89
C GLN A 301 -11.85 -24.88 6.27
N ARG A 302 -10.92 -24.21 6.95
CA ARG A 302 -11.18 -23.58 8.27
C ARG A 302 -12.24 -22.49 8.16
N PHE A 303 -12.16 -21.70 7.10
CA PHE A 303 -13.09 -20.62 6.85
C PHE A 303 -14.50 -21.13 6.50
N ALA A 304 -14.62 -22.23 5.75
CA ALA A 304 -15.89 -22.88 5.48
C ALA A 304 -16.61 -23.31 6.77
N ALA A 305 -15.88 -23.84 7.76
CA ALA A 305 -16.45 -24.17 9.07
C ALA A 305 -16.96 -22.93 9.81
N LYS A 306 -16.19 -21.83 9.81
CA LYS A 306 -16.64 -20.54 10.37
C LYS A 306 -17.90 -20.02 9.65
N ARG A 307 -17.93 -20.09 8.31
CA ARG A 307 -19.07 -19.69 7.48
C ARG A 307 -20.32 -20.50 7.81
N ALA A 308 -20.20 -21.81 7.99
CA ALA A 308 -21.31 -22.67 8.40
C ALA A 308 -21.85 -22.31 9.80
N GLY A 309 -20.96 -21.96 10.74
CA GLY A 309 -21.34 -21.44 12.05
C GLY A 309 -22.14 -20.13 11.95
N MET A 310 -21.68 -19.21 11.10
CA MET A 310 -22.36 -17.94 10.86
C MET A 310 -23.75 -18.12 10.23
N ILE A 311 -23.90 -19.03 9.26
CA ILE A 311 -25.19 -19.39 8.67
C ILE A 311 -26.18 -19.89 9.74
N LYS A 312 -25.74 -20.76 10.65
CA LYS A 312 -26.58 -21.23 11.77
C LYS A 312 -27.00 -20.06 12.65
N ARG A 313 -26.10 -19.12 12.92
CA ARG A 313 -26.38 -17.93 13.73
C ARG A 313 -27.43 -17.03 13.09
N LEU A 314 -27.32 -16.77 11.79
CA LEU A 314 -28.33 -15.99 11.04
C LEU A 314 -29.69 -16.69 11.02
N ARG A 315 -29.74 -18.02 10.89
CA ARG A 315 -31.01 -18.79 11.01
C ARG A 315 -31.66 -18.64 12.39
N MET A 316 -30.87 -18.68 13.47
CA MET A 316 -31.38 -18.46 14.83
C MET A 316 -31.90 -17.03 15.02
N LEU A 317 -31.26 -16.03 14.40
CA LEU A 317 -31.73 -14.65 14.40
C LEU A 317 -33.11 -14.53 13.72
N VAL A 318 -33.28 -15.15 12.53
CA VAL A 318 -34.58 -15.21 11.84
C VAL A 318 -35.65 -15.82 12.74
N ALA A 319 -35.39 -17.00 13.30
CA ALA A 319 -36.35 -17.69 14.17
C ALA A 319 -36.72 -16.89 15.42
N THR A 320 -35.78 -16.13 15.98
CA THR A 320 -36.02 -15.26 17.14
C THR A 320 -36.99 -14.14 16.79
N TYR A 321 -36.79 -13.43 15.67
CA TYR A 321 -37.73 -12.39 15.24
C TYR A 321 -39.11 -12.94 14.82
N GLU A 322 -39.16 -14.13 14.25
CA GLU A 322 -40.42 -14.81 13.93
C GLU A 322 -41.19 -15.17 15.22
N HIS A 323 -40.49 -15.68 16.24
CA HIS A 323 -41.08 -15.97 17.56
C HIS A 323 -41.65 -14.71 18.22
N ASP A 324 -40.91 -13.60 18.15
CA ASP A 324 -41.30 -12.29 18.69
C ASP A 324 -42.36 -11.57 17.83
N LYS A 325 -42.81 -12.19 16.72
CA LYS A 325 -43.77 -11.64 15.76
C LYS A 325 -43.32 -10.32 15.12
N ASN A 326 -42.02 -10.06 15.04
CA ASN A 326 -41.47 -8.90 14.35
C ASN A 326 -41.21 -9.23 12.87
N THR A 327 -42.27 -9.18 12.06
CA THR A 327 -42.24 -9.60 10.66
C THR A 327 -41.22 -8.83 9.81
N LYS A 328 -41.07 -7.52 10.03
CA LYS A 328 -40.10 -6.69 9.28
C LYS A 328 -38.66 -7.12 9.57
N LEU A 329 -38.27 -7.30 10.83
CA LEU A 329 -36.92 -7.73 11.19
C LEU A 329 -36.66 -9.20 10.83
N ALA A 330 -37.67 -10.06 10.91
CA ALA A 330 -37.56 -11.45 10.44
C ALA A 330 -37.26 -11.50 8.93
N GLN A 331 -37.97 -10.70 8.12
CA GLN A 331 -37.71 -10.60 6.68
C GLN A 331 -36.31 -10.04 6.38
N ALA A 332 -35.89 -9.00 7.09
CA ALA A 332 -34.55 -8.43 6.96
C ALA A 332 -33.46 -9.47 7.30
N ALA A 333 -33.61 -10.20 8.42
CA ALA A 333 -32.68 -11.25 8.81
C ALA A 333 -32.64 -12.41 7.79
N LYS A 334 -33.79 -12.74 7.19
CA LYS A 334 -33.90 -13.77 6.15
C LYS A 334 -33.20 -13.34 4.87
N GLN A 335 -33.30 -12.07 4.48
CA GLN A 335 -32.55 -11.52 3.36
C GLN A 335 -31.04 -11.61 3.61
N LEU A 336 -30.57 -11.12 4.77
CA LEU A 336 -29.15 -11.20 5.13
C LEU A 336 -28.61 -12.64 5.10
N LEU A 337 -29.41 -13.60 5.57
CA LEU A 337 -29.08 -15.03 5.47
C LEU A 337 -28.92 -15.46 4.01
N ASN A 338 -29.87 -15.12 3.14
CA ASN A 338 -29.81 -15.49 1.72
C ASN A 338 -28.59 -14.86 1.03
N ASP A 339 -28.35 -13.58 1.25
CA ASP A 339 -27.22 -12.85 0.69
C ASP A 339 -25.88 -13.48 1.14
N PHE A 340 -25.72 -13.73 2.44
CA PHE A 340 -24.51 -14.33 3.01
C PHE A 340 -24.19 -15.71 2.43
N GLN A 341 -25.21 -16.48 2.08
CA GLN A 341 -25.04 -17.78 1.42
C GLN A 341 -24.54 -17.65 -0.02
N GLN A 342 -24.78 -16.52 -0.68
CA GLN A 342 -24.38 -16.27 -2.06
C GLN A 342 -23.05 -15.52 -2.19
N TRP A 343 -22.57 -14.86 -1.12
CA TRP A 343 -21.31 -14.12 -1.18
C TRP A 343 -20.12 -15.01 -1.62
N PRO A 344 -19.32 -14.58 -2.62
CA PRO A 344 -18.13 -15.27 -3.10
C PRO A 344 -16.96 -15.07 -2.13
N LEU A 345 -17.09 -15.62 -0.93
CA LEU A 345 -16.07 -15.48 0.12
C LEU A 345 -15.01 -16.57 -0.01
N ARG A 346 -13.74 -16.17 0.06
CA ARG A 346 -12.58 -17.07 0.04
C ARG A 346 -11.53 -16.63 1.06
N ALA A 347 -11.03 -17.57 1.86
CA ALA A 347 -10.16 -17.24 2.98
C ALA A 347 -8.86 -16.60 2.47
N SER A 348 -8.50 -15.45 3.02
CA SER A 348 -7.22 -14.79 2.72
C SER A 348 -6.33 -14.78 3.95
N TYR A 349 -5.06 -15.06 3.73
CA TYR A 349 -4.03 -15.08 4.77
C TYR A 349 -3.71 -13.68 5.27
N VAL A 350 -3.55 -12.73 4.35
CA VAL A 350 -3.24 -11.32 4.61
C VAL A 350 -4.15 -10.43 3.76
N HIS A 351 -4.43 -9.23 4.26
CA HIS A 351 -5.13 -8.17 3.54
C HIS A 351 -4.24 -6.92 3.53
N GLY A 352 -4.32 -6.10 2.48
CA GLY A 352 -3.64 -4.81 2.45
C GLY A 352 -2.12 -4.92 2.50
N ILE A 353 -1.54 -5.73 1.60
CA ILE A 353 -0.09 -5.88 1.51
C ILE A 353 0.55 -4.53 1.16
N ASP A 354 1.56 -4.16 1.92
CA ASP A 354 2.43 -3.02 1.63
C ASP A 354 3.84 -3.54 1.32
N PRO A 355 4.24 -3.63 0.03
CA PRO A 355 5.53 -4.17 -0.35
C PRO A 355 6.74 -3.45 0.26
N ALA A 356 6.63 -2.16 0.56
CA ALA A 356 7.70 -1.45 1.24
C ALA A 356 7.81 -1.93 2.70
N GLN A 357 6.68 -2.02 3.41
CA GLN A 357 6.68 -2.43 4.82
C GLN A 357 7.05 -3.90 5.02
N MET A 358 6.78 -4.78 4.05
CA MET A 358 7.28 -6.17 4.10
C MET A 358 8.81 -6.28 4.12
N ARG A 359 9.51 -5.26 3.60
CA ARG A 359 10.98 -5.26 3.57
C ARG A 359 11.59 -4.90 4.92
N VAL A 360 10.87 -4.11 5.70
CA VAL A 360 11.42 -3.48 6.92
C VAL A 360 10.74 -3.98 8.19
N THR A 361 9.56 -4.60 8.12
CA THR A 361 8.84 -5.12 9.30
C THR A 361 8.44 -6.59 9.15
N LEU A 362 8.75 -7.39 10.17
CA LEU A 362 8.39 -8.81 10.20
C LEU A 362 6.87 -9.04 10.31
N LYS A 363 6.14 -8.13 10.96
CA LYS A 363 4.67 -8.15 11.03
C LYS A 363 4.02 -8.14 9.65
N HIS A 364 4.60 -7.41 8.69
CA HIS A 364 4.08 -7.34 7.33
C HIS A 364 4.68 -8.42 6.43
N ASN A 365 5.64 -9.19 6.94
CA ASN A 365 6.35 -10.24 6.21
C ASN A 365 6.31 -11.60 6.95
N PRO A 366 5.12 -12.14 7.22
CA PRO A 366 4.97 -13.41 7.94
C PRO A 366 5.60 -14.58 7.17
N LEU A 367 5.93 -15.64 7.90
CA LEU A 367 6.35 -16.92 7.33
C LEU A 367 5.15 -17.63 6.68
N LEU A 368 5.34 -18.12 5.46
CA LEU A 368 4.37 -18.95 4.76
C LEU A 368 4.73 -20.42 5.01
N ASN A 369 4.07 -21.01 6.00
CA ASN A 369 4.41 -22.34 6.51
C ASN A 369 3.45 -23.44 6.04
N SER A 370 3.90 -24.68 6.17
CA SER A 370 3.10 -25.87 5.81
C SER A 370 1.87 -26.09 6.69
N HIS A 371 1.69 -25.33 7.78
CA HIS A 371 0.48 -25.37 8.59
C HIS A 371 -0.71 -24.76 7.85
N ASP A 372 -0.46 -23.79 6.98
CA ASP A 372 -1.51 -23.02 6.32
C ASP A 372 -1.76 -23.44 4.87
N ALA A 373 -0.92 -24.25 4.24
CA ALA A 373 -1.16 -24.79 2.90
C ALA A 373 -0.61 -26.23 2.76
N ASN A 374 -1.25 -27.07 1.93
CA ASN A 374 -0.72 -28.42 1.64
C ASN A 374 0.29 -28.44 0.48
N GLU A 375 -0.07 -27.83 -0.64
CA GLU A 375 0.71 -27.92 -1.89
C GLU A 375 1.22 -26.56 -2.36
N ALA A 376 0.35 -25.56 -2.37
CA ALA A 376 0.62 -24.24 -2.93
C ALA A 376 -0.21 -23.17 -2.22
N TYR A 377 0.31 -21.95 -2.27
CA TYR A 377 -0.49 -20.76 -2.05
C TYR A 377 -0.94 -20.22 -3.41
N GLU A 378 -2.12 -19.61 -3.43
CA GLU A 378 -2.67 -18.96 -4.61
C GLU A 378 -2.74 -17.46 -4.39
N ILE A 379 -2.19 -16.69 -5.33
CA ILE A 379 -2.28 -15.24 -5.35
C ILE A 379 -3.42 -14.85 -6.26
N VAL A 380 -4.30 -14.02 -5.72
CA VAL A 380 -5.33 -13.34 -6.50
C VAL A 380 -5.05 -11.85 -6.42
N LEU A 381 -4.85 -11.23 -7.57
CA LEU A 381 -4.74 -9.79 -7.73
C LEU A 381 -5.94 -9.32 -8.53
N ALA A 382 -6.80 -8.52 -7.91
CA ALA A 382 -7.97 -7.96 -8.56
C ALA A 382 -8.24 -6.56 -8.04
N GLU A 383 -8.61 -5.66 -8.95
CA GLU A 383 -9.05 -4.33 -8.57
C GLU A 383 -10.31 -4.41 -7.72
N ALA A 384 -10.38 -3.56 -6.70
CA ALA A 384 -11.54 -3.50 -5.84
C ALA A 384 -12.49 -2.40 -6.33
N GLY A 385 -13.54 -2.81 -7.04
CA GLY A 385 -14.68 -1.95 -7.32
C GLY A 385 -15.49 -1.63 -6.05
N THR A 386 -16.42 -0.68 -6.16
CA THR A 386 -17.38 -0.37 -5.10
C THR A 386 -18.55 -1.34 -5.16
N GLN A 387 -18.87 -1.98 -4.03
CA GLN A 387 -20.01 -2.89 -3.92
C GLN A 387 -20.90 -2.52 -2.72
N GLN A 388 -22.22 -2.63 -2.91
CA GLN A 388 -23.20 -2.49 -1.83
C GLN A 388 -23.88 -3.82 -1.59
N LEU A 389 -23.76 -4.35 -0.37
CA LEU A 389 -24.26 -5.68 0.01
C LEU A 389 -25.20 -5.61 1.20
N GLY A 390 -26.00 -6.66 1.36
CA GLY A 390 -26.95 -6.82 2.46
C GLY A 390 -28.28 -6.12 2.19
N LEU A 391 -28.84 -5.50 3.22
CA LEU A 391 -30.19 -4.93 3.18
C LEU A 391 -30.30 -3.78 2.17
N GLN A 392 -31.32 -3.85 1.32
CA GLN A 392 -31.62 -2.84 0.32
C GLN A 392 -32.76 -1.96 0.85
N THR A 393 -32.41 -0.84 1.49
CA THR A 393 -33.36 0.03 2.23
C THR A 393 -34.56 0.45 1.39
N LYS A 394 -34.33 0.81 0.12
CA LYS A 394 -35.40 1.22 -0.82
C LYS A 394 -36.30 0.06 -1.26
N ALA A 395 -35.75 -1.14 -1.45
CA ALA A 395 -36.51 -2.27 -1.95
C ALA A 395 -37.42 -2.90 -0.88
N GLN A 396 -37.10 -2.69 0.41
CA GLN A 396 -37.70 -3.41 1.52
C GLN A 396 -38.57 -2.53 2.42
N ASP A 397 -38.75 -1.24 2.08
CA ASP A 397 -39.45 -0.25 2.91
C ASP A 397 -38.96 -0.29 4.37
N LEU A 398 -37.65 -0.50 4.54
CA LEU A 398 -36.99 -0.48 5.83
C LEU A 398 -36.53 0.95 6.11
N PRO A 399 -37.08 1.60 7.16
CA PRO A 399 -36.61 2.91 7.56
C PRO A 399 -35.11 2.88 7.84
N GLU A 400 -34.41 3.95 7.46
CA GLU A 400 -32.95 4.06 7.63
C GLU A 400 -32.51 3.83 9.08
N TYR A 401 -33.33 4.26 10.05
CA TYR A 401 -33.07 4.04 11.46
C TYR A 401 -33.05 2.56 11.88
N LEU A 402 -33.64 1.63 11.12
CA LEU A 402 -33.55 0.19 11.39
C LEU A 402 -32.25 -0.43 10.86
N THR A 403 -31.46 0.33 10.11
CA THR A 403 -30.25 -0.17 9.46
C THR A 403 -29.00 0.52 9.97
N GLU A 404 -27.88 -0.18 9.86
CA GLU A 404 -26.56 0.40 10.02
C GLU A 404 -25.64 -0.06 8.89
N ARG A 405 -24.56 0.70 8.68
CA ARG A 405 -23.66 0.49 7.56
C ARG A 405 -22.25 0.23 8.05
N TRP A 406 -21.56 -0.68 7.37
CA TRP A 406 -20.17 -1.02 7.62
C TRP A 406 -19.40 -0.93 6.31
N GLN A 407 -18.25 -0.27 6.32
CA GLN A 407 -17.33 -0.24 5.20
C GLN A 407 -16.19 -1.22 5.44
N ILE A 408 -15.93 -2.03 4.42
CA ILE A 408 -14.85 -2.98 4.35
C ILE A 408 -13.99 -2.55 3.16
N GLN A 409 -12.79 -2.09 3.46
CA GLN A 409 -11.89 -1.56 2.45
C GLN A 409 -11.02 -2.66 1.84
N PRO A 410 -10.43 -2.44 0.66
CA PRO A 410 -9.60 -3.42 -0.01
C PRO A 410 -8.42 -3.88 0.86
N ASP A 411 -7.86 -3.00 1.68
CA ASP A 411 -6.79 -3.37 2.62
C ASP A 411 -7.26 -4.23 3.81
N GLY A 412 -8.53 -4.62 3.84
CA GLY A 412 -9.15 -5.39 4.90
C GLY A 412 -9.56 -4.54 6.11
N SER A 413 -9.34 -3.23 6.12
CA SER A 413 -9.82 -2.41 7.23
C SER A 413 -11.35 -2.36 7.25
N VAL A 414 -11.91 -2.45 8.46
CA VAL A 414 -13.36 -2.46 8.69
C VAL A 414 -13.71 -1.29 9.60
N ARG A 415 -14.72 -0.51 9.20
CA ARG A 415 -15.28 0.57 10.02
C ARG A 415 -16.80 0.62 9.94
N GLN A 416 -17.44 1.00 11.03
CA GLN A 416 -18.85 1.35 11.00
C GLN A 416 -19.02 2.75 10.40
N LEU A 417 -19.98 2.92 9.51
CA LEU A 417 -20.33 4.21 8.92
C LEU A 417 -21.47 4.84 9.73
N HIS A 418 -21.29 6.09 10.15
CA HIS A 418 -22.38 6.86 10.75
C HIS A 418 -23.41 7.25 9.68
N ALA A 419 -24.69 7.38 10.08
CA ALA A 419 -25.80 7.64 9.16
C ALA A 419 -25.59 8.86 8.25
N HIS A 420 -24.88 9.88 8.72
CA HIS A 420 -24.64 11.12 7.96
C HIS A 420 -23.41 11.08 7.05
N VAL A 421 -22.64 9.99 7.07
CA VAL A 421 -21.47 9.85 6.19
C VAL A 421 -21.99 9.52 4.79
N LYS A 422 -21.97 10.54 3.91
CA LYS A 422 -22.16 10.34 2.48
C LYS A 422 -21.03 9.45 1.99
N GLN A 423 -21.38 8.25 1.57
CA GLN A 423 -20.42 7.40 0.87
C GLN A 423 -20.29 7.92 -0.54
N THR A 424 -19.05 8.17 -0.96
CA THR A 424 -18.76 8.49 -2.34
C THR A 424 -18.86 7.17 -3.13
N ALA A 425 -19.55 7.15 -4.27
CA ALA A 425 -19.74 5.90 -5.04
C ALA A 425 -18.42 5.24 -5.50
N GLU A 426 -17.28 5.90 -5.29
CA GLU A 426 -15.97 5.48 -5.77
C GLU A 426 -14.97 5.17 -4.65
N GLN A 427 -15.42 5.12 -3.39
CA GLN A 427 -14.60 4.52 -2.35
C GLN A 427 -14.49 3.01 -2.61
N PRO A 428 -13.31 2.49 -2.98
CA PRO A 428 -13.15 1.11 -3.33
C PRO A 428 -13.48 0.22 -2.13
N GLY A 429 -14.00 -0.98 -2.41
CA GLY A 429 -14.38 -1.95 -1.39
C GLY A 429 -15.89 -2.13 -1.26
N ILE A 430 -16.31 -2.63 -0.09
CA ILE A 430 -17.66 -3.12 0.14
C ILE A 430 -18.32 -2.29 1.23
N VAL A 431 -19.58 -1.91 1.01
CA VAL A 431 -20.44 -1.42 2.07
C VAL A 431 -21.56 -2.39 2.34
N LEU A 432 -21.53 -2.94 3.56
CA LEU A 432 -22.55 -3.79 4.11
C LEU A 432 -23.61 -2.93 4.80
N THR A 433 -24.86 -3.08 4.38
CA THR A 433 -26.02 -2.58 5.13
C THR A 433 -26.67 -3.74 5.88
N SER A 434 -26.82 -3.61 7.20
CA SER A 434 -27.39 -4.65 8.07
C SER A 434 -28.41 -4.05 9.05
N ILE A 435 -29.04 -4.89 9.88
CA ILE A 435 -29.95 -4.48 10.94
C ILE A 435 -29.15 -3.71 12.01
N ALA A 436 -29.60 -2.51 12.39
CA ALA A 436 -28.90 -1.70 13.39
C ALA A 436 -28.77 -2.43 14.75
N GLU A 437 -27.62 -2.30 15.40
CA GLU A 437 -27.25 -3.05 16.61
C GLU A 437 -28.31 -2.97 17.71
N ARG A 438 -28.93 -1.80 17.88
CA ARG A 438 -29.98 -1.57 18.88
C ARG A 438 -31.24 -2.42 18.67
N TYR A 439 -31.47 -2.95 17.48
CA TYR A 439 -32.58 -3.87 17.17
C TYR A 439 -32.16 -5.33 17.19
N LEU A 440 -30.87 -5.64 17.35
CA LEU A 440 -30.39 -7.00 17.51
C LEU A 440 -30.63 -7.49 18.95
N PRO A 441 -31.13 -8.73 19.13
CA PRO A 441 -31.22 -9.32 20.46
C PRO A 441 -29.83 -9.42 21.10
N LYS A 442 -29.74 -9.40 22.43
CA LYS A 442 -28.46 -9.32 23.16
C LYS A 442 -27.41 -10.34 22.70
N GLY A 443 -27.82 -11.58 22.37
CA GLY A 443 -26.94 -12.65 21.89
C GLY A 443 -26.47 -12.52 20.43
N PHE A 444 -26.88 -11.48 19.71
CA PHE A 444 -26.57 -11.25 18.29
C PHE A 444 -25.96 -9.88 18.00
N ARG A 445 -25.65 -9.05 19.02
CA ARG A 445 -25.18 -7.67 18.80
C ARG A 445 -23.89 -7.55 17.98
N ASP A 446 -23.02 -8.56 18.04
CA ASP A 446 -21.77 -8.65 17.28
C ASP A 446 -21.95 -9.19 15.84
N ILE A 447 -23.17 -9.52 15.41
CA ILE A 447 -23.40 -10.16 14.10
C ILE A 447 -22.93 -9.28 12.94
N ASN A 448 -23.09 -7.95 13.05
CA ASN A 448 -22.70 -7.02 12.00
C ASN A 448 -21.19 -6.92 11.86
N ALA A 449 -20.47 -6.83 12.99
CA ALA A 449 -19.02 -6.89 13.00
C ALA A 449 -18.51 -8.22 12.43
N GLN A 450 -19.15 -9.34 12.76
CA GLN A 450 -18.79 -10.65 12.19
C GLN A 450 -19.02 -10.72 10.69
N LEU A 451 -20.18 -10.26 10.19
CA LEU A 451 -20.45 -10.18 8.75
C LEU A 451 -19.40 -9.31 8.03
N ALA A 452 -19.04 -8.16 8.61
CA ALA A 452 -18.00 -7.31 8.05
C ALA A 452 -16.61 -7.98 8.03
N MET A 453 -16.25 -8.75 9.06
CA MET A 453 -15.02 -9.57 9.05
C MET A 453 -15.05 -10.65 7.98
N PHE A 454 -16.19 -11.30 7.72
CA PHE A 454 -16.32 -12.22 6.60
C PHE A 454 -16.09 -11.53 5.25
N LEU A 455 -16.55 -10.29 5.09
CA LEU A 455 -16.38 -9.52 3.85
C LEU A 455 -14.94 -9.06 3.59
N GLN A 456 -14.03 -9.09 4.59
CA GLN A 456 -12.59 -8.89 4.33
C GLN A 456 -12.04 -9.95 3.35
N HIS A 457 -12.65 -11.13 3.38
CA HIS A 457 -12.35 -12.31 2.56
C HIS A 457 -13.16 -12.35 1.25
N TRP A 458 -13.62 -11.21 0.76
CA TRP A 458 -14.28 -11.15 -0.54
C TRP A 458 -13.32 -11.55 -1.67
N ASN A 459 -13.77 -12.42 -2.56
CA ASN A 459 -13.03 -12.78 -3.76
C ASN A 459 -13.34 -11.81 -4.91
N TYR A 460 -12.51 -10.77 -5.06
CA TYR A 460 -12.67 -9.76 -6.10
C TYR A 460 -12.54 -10.31 -7.53
N ALA A 461 -11.82 -11.43 -7.74
CA ALA A 461 -11.72 -12.04 -9.06
C ALA A 461 -13.05 -12.66 -9.55
N ALA A 462 -13.89 -13.15 -8.62
CA ALA A 462 -15.19 -13.71 -8.98
C ALA A 462 -16.15 -12.63 -9.54
N SER A 463 -16.08 -11.39 -9.03
CA SER A 463 -16.94 -10.30 -9.51
C SER A 463 -16.58 -9.80 -10.91
N VAL A 464 -15.33 -9.91 -11.33
CA VAL A 464 -14.90 -9.48 -12.68
C VAL A 464 -15.43 -10.42 -13.76
N GLN A 465 -15.52 -11.72 -13.46
CA GLN A 465 -16.02 -12.73 -14.40
C GLN A 465 -17.52 -12.58 -14.70
N GLU A 466 -18.31 -12.11 -13.73
CA GLU A 466 -19.76 -11.87 -13.93
C GLU A 466 -20.03 -10.62 -14.78
N SER A 467 -19.17 -9.60 -14.74
CA SER A 467 -19.34 -8.38 -15.55
C SER A 467 -18.90 -8.51 -17.02
N ALA A 468 -18.19 -9.59 -17.36
CA ALA A 468 -17.69 -9.85 -18.71
C ALA A 468 -18.61 -10.76 -19.55
N GLN A 469 -19.71 -11.23 -18.96
CA GLN A 469 -20.78 -12.00 -19.63
C GLN A 469 -22.00 -11.12 -19.84
#